data_AF-A0A1M7ZLT9-F1
#
_entry.id   AF-A0A1M7ZLT9-F1
#
_cell.length_a   1.000
_cell.length_b   1.000
_cell.length_c   1.000
_cell.angle_alpha   90.00
_cell.angle_beta   90.00
_cell.angle_gamma   90.00
#
_symmetry.space_group_name_H-M   'P 1'
#
loop_
_entity.id
_entity.type
_entity.pdbx_description
1 polymer ?
#
loop_
_entity_poly.entity_id
_entity_poly.type
_entity_poly.pdbx_seq_one_letter_code
_entity_poly.pdbx_strand_id
1 'polypeptide(L)'
;MPPRDSINRERNGGARREWAETLAIGALGFLAADQERLERFLALSGLSPETLRAAAEAPGFFAGVLEYLLADESLLHVFCAHADESPADVVTAHATLIRSA
;
A
#
# COMPACT_ATOMS: atom_id res chain seq x y z
N MET A 1 2.47 -19.19 36.20
CA MET A 1 2.29 -19.56 34.78
C MET A 1 1.87 -18.29 34.04
N PRO A 2 2.70 -17.70 33.16
CA PRO A 2 2.30 -16.51 32.41
C PRO A 2 1.28 -16.88 31.31
N PRO A 3 0.35 -15.97 30.94
CA PRO A 3 -0.69 -16.23 29.95
C PRO A 3 -0.11 -16.38 28.52
N ARG A 4 -0.65 -17.32 27.74
CA ARG A 4 -0.20 -17.70 26.39
C ARG A 4 -0.65 -16.74 25.27
N ASP A 5 -1.26 -15.60 25.61
CA ASP A 5 -1.99 -14.75 24.65
C ASP A 5 -1.10 -13.75 23.88
N SER A 6 0.01 -13.30 24.47
CA SER A 6 0.86 -12.24 23.89
C SER A 6 1.49 -12.66 22.54
N ILE A 7 1.91 -13.92 22.43
CA ILE A 7 2.65 -14.44 21.25
C ILE A 7 1.74 -14.55 20.01
N ASN A 8 0.41 -14.62 20.17
CA ASN A 8 -0.52 -14.74 19.04
C ASN A 8 -0.88 -13.38 18.43
N ARG A 9 -0.93 -12.33 19.25
CA ARG A 9 -1.34 -10.98 18.83
C ARG A 9 -0.28 -10.28 17.98
N GLU A 10 0.99 -10.45 18.35
CA GLU A 10 2.14 -9.86 17.64
C GLU A 10 2.36 -10.51 16.27
N ARG A 11 2.23 -11.85 16.20
CA ARG A 11 2.33 -12.60 14.94
C ARG A 11 1.23 -12.23 13.92
N ASN A 12 0.02 -11.96 14.40
CA ASN A 12 -1.10 -11.51 13.55
C ASN A 12 -0.93 -10.04 13.11
N GLY A 13 -0.23 -9.21 13.90
CA GLY A 13 0.14 -7.86 13.50
C GLY A 13 1.15 -7.85 12.34
N GLY A 14 2.24 -8.61 12.47
CA GLY A 14 3.28 -8.72 11.45
C GLY A 14 2.76 -9.24 10.11
N ALA A 15 2.06 -10.38 10.13
CA ALA A 15 1.52 -10.99 8.90
C ALA A 15 0.54 -10.07 8.15
N ARG A 16 -0.28 -9.28 8.87
CA ARG A 16 -1.18 -8.30 8.24
C ARG A 16 -0.43 -7.12 7.63
N ARG A 17 0.65 -6.67 8.27
CA ARG A 17 1.52 -5.61 7.74
C ARG A 17 2.22 -6.08 6.48
N GLU A 18 2.81 -7.27 6.51
CA GLU A 18 3.49 -7.88 5.35
C GLU A 18 2.54 -8.05 4.16
N TRP A 19 1.31 -8.50 4.40
CA TRP A 19 0.26 -8.56 3.37
C TRP A 19 -0.09 -7.16 2.82
N ALA A 20 -0.30 -6.17 3.70
CA ALA A 20 -0.61 -4.81 3.28
C ALA A 20 0.52 -4.14 2.48
N GLU A 21 1.79 -4.38 2.87
CA GLU A 21 2.96 -3.94 2.12
C GLU A 21 3.04 -4.64 0.76
N THR A 22 2.74 -5.94 0.70
CA THR A 22 2.70 -6.70 -0.56
C THR A 22 1.67 -6.11 -1.53
N LEU A 23 0.47 -5.79 -1.04
CA LEU A 23 -0.57 -5.14 -1.82
C LEU A 23 -0.12 -3.76 -2.33
N ALA A 24 0.52 -2.96 -1.48
CA ALA A 24 1.03 -1.63 -1.85
C ALA A 24 2.19 -1.70 -2.86
N ILE A 25 3.05 -2.71 -2.77
CA ILE A 25 4.10 -2.97 -3.77
C ILE A 25 3.45 -3.36 -5.10
N GLY A 26 2.42 -4.20 -5.09
CA GLY A 26 1.63 -4.53 -6.28
C GLY A 26 0.99 -3.31 -6.92
N ALA A 27 0.41 -2.42 -6.10
CA ALA A 27 -0.12 -1.14 -6.53
C ALA A 27 0.94 -0.25 -7.18
N LEU A 28 2.12 -0.11 -6.56
CA LEU A 28 3.22 0.66 -7.13
C LEU A 28 3.70 0.07 -8.47
N GLY A 29 3.78 -1.26 -8.56
CA GLY A 29 4.10 -1.96 -9.81
C GLY A 29 3.06 -1.71 -10.90
N PHE A 30 1.78 -1.72 -10.55
CA PHE A 30 0.67 -1.40 -11.46
C PHE A 30 0.73 0.04 -11.98
N LEU A 31 1.11 1.00 -11.13
CA LEU A 31 1.35 2.38 -11.54
C LEU A 31 2.58 2.47 -12.45
N ALA A 32 3.67 1.79 -12.11
CA ALA A 32 4.91 1.80 -12.88
C ALA A 32 4.81 1.07 -14.23
N ALA A 33 3.84 0.16 -14.40
CA ALA A 33 3.57 -0.53 -15.65
C ALA A 33 3.02 0.38 -16.76
N ASP A 34 2.49 1.55 -16.39
CA ASP A 34 1.92 2.53 -17.31
C ASP A 34 2.55 3.91 -17.04
N GLN A 35 3.24 4.46 -18.04
CA GLN A 35 3.98 5.70 -17.87
C GLN A 35 3.07 6.87 -17.46
N GLU A 36 1.86 6.97 -18.02
CA GLU A 36 0.93 8.06 -17.69
C GLU A 36 0.43 7.96 -16.24
N ARG A 37 0.19 6.74 -15.74
CA ARG A 37 -0.19 6.52 -14.34
C ARG A 37 0.94 6.87 -13.39
N LEU A 38 2.16 6.43 -13.70
CA LEU A 38 3.33 6.74 -12.89
C LEU A 38 3.59 8.25 -12.84
N GLU A 39 3.57 8.93 -13.99
CA GLU A 39 3.77 10.37 -14.07
C GLU A 39 2.71 11.14 -13.26
N ARG A 40 1.44 10.73 -13.34
CA ARG A 40 0.36 11.34 -12.55
C ARG A 40 0.55 11.12 -11.05
N PHE A 41 0.94 9.92 -10.63
CA PHE A 41 1.24 9.62 -9.23
C PHE A 41 2.39 10.49 -8.70
N LEU A 42 3.49 10.58 -9.44
CA LEU A 42 4.65 11.40 -9.08
C LEU A 42 4.27 12.88 -8.98
N ALA A 43 3.51 13.41 -9.95
CA ALA A 43 3.05 14.80 -9.94
C ALA A 43 2.16 15.14 -8.73
N LEU A 44 1.28 14.23 -8.32
CA LEU A 44 0.37 14.43 -7.19
C LEU A 44 1.02 14.20 -5.82
N SER A 45 1.98 13.26 -5.74
CA SER A 45 2.74 12.98 -4.52
C SER A 45 3.89 13.97 -4.29
N GLY A 46 4.26 14.77 -5.29
CA GLY A 46 5.41 15.66 -5.25
C GLY A 46 6.74 14.92 -5.32
N LEU A 47 6.73 13.67 -5.81
CA LEU A 47 7.92 12.85 -5.97
C LEU A 47 8.47 12.96 -7.40
N SER A 48 9.73 12.60 -7.54
CA SER A 48 10.41 12.46 -8.81
C SER A 48 10.90 11.01 -8.96
N PRO A 49 11.17 10.51 -10.18
CA PRO A 49 11.72 9.16 -10.37
C PRO A 49 13.01 8.92 -9.57
N GLU A 50 13.83 9.97 -9.43
CA GLU A 50 15.07 9.94 -8.65
C GLU A 50 14.85 9.86 -7.13
N THR A 51 13.80 10.50 -6.61
CA THR A 51 13.48 10.50 -5.17
C THR A 51 12.55 9.36 -4.78
N LEU A 52 11.88 8.73 -5.74
CA LEU A 52 10.92 7.64 -5.51
C LEU A 52 11.54 6.50 -4.69
N ARG A 53 12.77 6.09 -5.02
CA ARG A 53 13.44 5.00 -4.30
C ARG A 53 13.75 5.39 -2.84
N ALA A 54 14.16 6.63 -2.61
CA ALA A 54 14.40 7.12 -1.25
C ALA A 54 13.08 7.29 -0.48
N ALA A 55 12.02 7.73 -1.15
CA ALA A 55 10.68 7.84 -0.57
C ALA A 55 10.11 6.46 -0.19
N ALA A 56 10.39 5.42 -0.97
CA ALA A 56 9.96 4.05 -0.67
C ALA A 56 10.52 3.48 0.65
N GLU A 57 11.64 4.01 1.12
CA GLU A 57 12.22 3.66 2.43
C GLU A 57 11.52 4.38 3.60
N ALA A 58 10.70 5.40 3.32
CA ALA A 58 10.05 6.18 4.36
C ALA A 58 8.87 5.42 4.99
N PRO A 59 8.73 5.46 6.33
CA PRO A 59 7.55 4.92 6.99
C PRO A 59 6.31 5.67 6.49
N GLY A 60 5.31 4.92 6.00
CA GLY A 60 4.07 5.47 5.48
C GLY A 60 4.03 5.68 3.95
N PHE A 61 5.14 5.50 3.22
CA PHE A 61 5.11 5.62 1.76
C PHE A 61 4.10 4.67 1.12
N PHE A 62 4.12 3.39 1.52
CA PHE A 62 3.17 2.40 1.03
C PHE A 62 1.72 2.71 1.43
N ALA A 63 1.49 3.37 2.57
CA ALA A 63 0.16 3.87 2.90
C ALA A 63 -0.28 4.96 1.89
N GLY A 64 0.61 5.90 1.56
CA GLY A 64 0.34 6.94 0.56
C GLY A 64 0.06 6.40 -0.85
N VAL A 65 0.73 5.31 -1.26
CA VAL A 65 0.44 4.64 -2.54
C VAL A 65 -0.99 4.09 -2.56
N LEU A 66 -1.42 3.45 -1.48
CA LEU A 66 -2.79 2.94 -1.37
C LEU A 66 -3.81 4.09 -1.24
N GLU A 67 -3.48 5.16 -0.52
CA GLU A 67 -4.31 6.36 -0.42
C GLU A 67 -4.56 6.98 -1.80
N TYR A 68 -3.53 7.07 -2.63
CA TYR A 68 -3.64 7.56 -4.00
C TYR A 68 -4.63 6.74 -4.84
N LEU A 69 -4.57 5.41 -4.74
CA LEU A 69 -5.56 4.54 -5.38
C LEU A 69 -6.96 4.78 -4.84
N LEU A 70 -7.12 4.87 -3.52
CA LEU A 70 -8.40 5.08 -2.86
C LEU A 70 -9.03 6.45 -3.21
N ALA A 71 -8.23 7.43 -3.60
CA ALA A 71 -8.69 8.75 -4.02
C ALA A 71 -9.30 8.77 -5.44
N ASP A 72 -9.04 7.74 -6.26
CA ASP A 72 -9.57 7.61 -7.62
C ASP A 72 -10.30 6.26 -7.79
N GLU A 73 -11.63 6.30 -7.74
CA GLU A 73 -12.46 5.10 -7.83
C GLU A 73 -12.24 4.31 -9.13
N SER A 74 -11.99 5.01 -10.25
CA SER A 74 -11.76 4.34 -11.54
C SER A 74 -10.42 3.62 -11.53
N LEU A 75 -9.37 4.27 -11.04
CA LEU A 75 -8.04 3.68 -10.91
C LEU A 75 -8.04 2.51 -9.93
N LEU A 76 -8.71 2.65 -8.78
CA LEU A 76 -8.90 1.59 -7.80
C LEU A 76 -9.57 0.37 -8.43
N HIS A 77 -10.65 0.56 -9.19
CA HIS A 77 -11.35 -0.54 -9.83
C HIS A 77 -10.45 -1.29 -10.83
N VAL A 78 -9.66 -0.57 -11.62
CA VAL A 78 -8.71 -1.18 -12.57
C VAL A 78 -7.60 -1.93 -11.85
N PHE A 79 -7.06 -1.39 -10.76
CA PHE A 79 -6.07 -2.08 -9.93
C PHE A 79 -6.64 -3.35 -9.31
N CYS A 80 -7.82 -3.28 -8.68
CA CYS A 80 -8.50 -4.43 -8.08
C CYS A 80 -8.71 -5.56 -9.11
N ALA A 81 -9.18 -5.22 -10.31
CA ALA A 81 -9.32 -6.18 -11.40
C ALA A 81 -7.97 -6.76 -11.87
N HIS A 82 -6.89 -5.99 -11.80
CA HIS A 82 -5.54 -6.45 -12.17
C HIS A 82 -4.92 -7.37 -11.11
N ALA A 83 -5.13 -7.05 -9.83
CA ALA A 83 -4.54 -7.77 -8.70
C ALA A 83 -5.38 -8.96 -8.21
N ASP A 84 -6.60 -9.15 -8.75
CA ASP A 84 -7.61 -10.09 -8.23
C ASP A 84 -7.98 -9.80 -6.76
N GLU A 85 -8.01 -8.52 -6.41
CA GLU A 85 -8.23 -8.02 -5.05
C GLU A 85 -9.53 -7.21 -4.98
N SER A 86 -10.12 -7.10 -3.79
CA SER A 86 -11.31 -6.27 -3.62
C SER A 86 -10.96 -4.85 -3.15
N PRO A 87 -11.81 -3.83 -3.44
CA PRO A 87 -11.63 -2.50 -2.87
C PRO A 87 -11.57 -2.49 -1.33
N ALA A 88 -12.27 -3.43 -0.68
CA ALA A 88 -12.26 -3.57 0.78
C ALA A 88 -10.89 -4.04 1.31
N ASP A 89 -10.18 -4.86 0.54
CA ASP A 89 -8.82 -5.31 0.86
C ASP A 89 -7.85 -4.13 0.81
N VAL A 90 -7.97 -3.26 -0.21
CA VAL A 90 -7.17 -2.04 -0.32
C VAL A 90 -7.40 -1.10 0.87
N VAL A 91 -8.65 -0.88 1.27
CA VAL A 91 -8.98 -0.09 2.46
C VAL A 91 -8.37 -0.70 3.73
N THR A 92 -8.45 -2.02 3.87
CA THR A 92 -7.93 -2.75 5.04
C THR A 92 -6.41 -2.69 5.11
N ALA A 93 -5.73 -2.83 3.98
CA ALA A 93 -4.29 -2.69 3.86
C ALA A 93 -3.85 -1.26 4.23
N HIS A 94 -4.50 -0.24 3.67
CA HIS A 94 -4.23 1.16 3.99
C HIS A 94 -4.36 1.44 5.50
N ALA A 95 -5.47 1.03 6.11
CA ALA A 95 -5.69 1.21 7.55
C ALA A 95 -4.66 0.46 8.41
N THR A 96 -4.18 -0.69 7.96
CA THR A 96 -3.14 -1.47 8.63
C THR A 96 -1.80 -0.73 8.60
N LEU A 97 -1.44 -0.12 7.47
CA LEU A 97 -0.19 0.62 7.31
C LEU A 97 -0.19 1.92 8.11
N ILE A 98 -1.29 2.69 8.13
CA ILE A 98 -1.38 3.94 8.91
C ILE A 98 -1.25 3.68 10.41
N ARG A 99 -1.85 2.60 10.92
CA ARG A 99 -1.80 2.27 12.36
C ARG A 99 -0.38 1.88 12.83
N SER A 100 0.49 1.56 11.89
CA SER A 100 1.81 0.98 12.13
C SER A 100 2.97 1.93 11.77
N ALA A 101 2.66 3.12 11.25
CA ALA A 101 3.61 4.18 10.89
C ALA A 101 3.76 5.16 12.06
#